data_AF-A0A971GJP3-F1
#
_entry.id   AF-A0A971GJP3-F1
#
_cell.length_a   1.000
_cell.length_b   1.000
_cell.length_c   1.000
_cell.angle_alpha   90.00
_cell.angle_beta   90.00
_cell.angle_gamma   90.00
#
_symmetry.space_group_name_H-M   'P 1'
#
loop_
_entity.id
_entity.type
_entity.pdbx_description
1 polymer ?
#
loop_
_entity_poly.entity_id
_entity_poly.type
_entity_poly.pdbx_seq_one_letter_code
_entity_poly.pdbx_strand_id
1 'polypeptide(L)'
;MIRVSRNIIKLVRRLGSDLEDYRYYCIARHHYSLRSGIFSLDEFCDLLHTEYDYASLHRRPGNDRKKFKARLVAIINESVLFSELLDGRYKANSEKGLLSRYNKGNNRSNWYEIPDKAILSSKKQFFDFCVGSLLAGGRFQANKKTAQFCGVTVRRIQYATSRNNKNSLFIKRYNFLEDFTGTYEDVEKFRAILFNAHGITSPLPRKHKREWVMRLNAPNTYRANTLCGVKGDRAQPLKANVKKEGCWFIPAVEYNKQLSLFETEDKRWFFNDRLYTLDRYVQDNSKYLS
;
A
#
# COMPACT_ATOMS: atom_id res chain seq x y z
N MET A 1 -15.29 13.98 -1.13
CA MET A 1 -14.30 12.95 -0.74
C MET A 1 -14.01 12.01 -1.91
N ILE A 2 -12.77 11.98 -2.40
CA ILE A 2 -12.30 11.03 -3.41
C ILE A 2 -11.66 9.84 -2.69
N ARG A 3 -11.94 8.63 -3.14
CA ARG A 3 -11.50 7.40 -2.47
C ARG A 3 -10.74 6.49 -3.41
N VAL A 4 -9.75 5.81 -2.86
CA VAL A 4 -8.97 4.74 -3.49
C VAL A 4 -9.27 3.44 -2.76
N SER A 5 -9.76 2.45 -3.48
CA SER A 5 -10.09 1.12 -3.01
C SER A 5 -8.95 0.16 -3.28
N ARG A 6 -8.44 -0.46 -2.21
CA ARG A 6 -7.38 -1.48 -2.29
C ARG A 6 -7.78 -2.65 -3.18
N ASN A 7 -9.07 -3.01 -3.20
CA ASN A 7 -9.56 -4.13 -3.99
C ASN A 7 -9.61 -3.77 -5.48
N ILE A 8 -9.95 -2.52 -5.81
CA ILE A 8 -9.88 -2.06 -7.20
C ILE A 8 -8.44 -1.99 -7.69
N ILE A 9 -7.49 -1.48 -6.88
CA ILE A 9 -6.05 -1.56 -7.22
C ILE A 9 -5.66 -3.00 -7.55
N LYS A 10 -6.05 -3.96 -6.70
CA LYS A 10 -5.74 -5.37 -6.93
C LYS A 10 -6.36 -5.94 -8.20
N LEU A 11 -7.59 -5.53 -8.51
CA LEU A 11 -8.29 -5.95 -9.72
C LEU A 11 -7.57 -5.44 -10.97
N VAL A 12 -7.36 -4.13 -11.07
CA VAL A 12 -6.76 -3.55 -12.29
C VAL A 12 -5.32 -4.00 -12.49
N ARG A 13 -4.55 -4.20 -11.41
CA ARG A 13 -3.20 -4.78 -11.49
C ARG A 13 -3.20 -6.22 -11.99
N ARG A 14 -4.19 -7.02 -11.59
CA ARG A 14 -4.34 -8.40 -12.09
C ARG A 14 -4.66 -8.42 -13.59
N LEU A 15 -5.36 -7.41 -14.07
CA LEU A 15 -5.71 -7.23 -15.48
C LEU A 15 -4.63 -6.50 -16.29
N GLY A 16 -3.45 -6.25 -15.70
CA GLY A 16 -2.29 -5.67 -16.41
C GLY A 16 -2.23 -4.14 -16.44
N SER A 17 -3.19 -3.42 -15.84
CA SER A 17 -3.17 -1.95 -15.84
C SER A 17 -2.00 -1.37 -15.04
N ASP A 18 -1.49 -0.23 -15.50
CA ASP A 18 -0.43 0.55 -14.83
C ASP A 18 -0.98 1.56 -13.79
N LEU A 19 -2.27 1.47 -13.46
CA LEU A 19 -3.06 2.34 -12.58
C LEU A 19 -3.43 3.70 -13.17
N GLU A 20 -3.10 4.01 -14.42
CA GLU A 20 -3.51 5.27 -15.02
C GLU A 20 -5.03 5.32 -15.29
N ASP A 21 -5.60 4.24 -15.80
CA ASP A 21 -7.05 4.07 -15.92
C ASP A 21 -7.76 4.27 -14.59
N TYR A 22 -7.19 3.72 -13.52
CA TYR A 22 -7.75 3.81 -12.19
C TYR A 22 -7.71 5.22 -11.62
N ARG A 23 -6.68 6.00 -11.96
CA ARG A 23 -6.60 7.42 -11.62
C ARG A 23 -7.74 8.21 -12.25
N TYR A 24 -7.96 8.03 -13.56
CA TYR A 24 -9.08 8.67 -14.26
C TYR A 24 -10.42 8.20 -13.72
N TYR A 25 -10.53 6.92 -13.36
CA TYR A 25 -11.75 6.37 -12.75
C TYR A 25 -12.05 7.03 -11.40
N CYS A 26 -11.06 7.22 -10.52
CA CYS A 26 -11.25 7.92 -9.25
C CYS A 26 -11.77 9.35 -9.45
N ILE A 27 -11.25 10.07 -10.45
CA ILE A 27 -11.69 11.42 -10.81
C ILE A 27 -13.14 11.38 -11.32
N ALA A 28 -13.40 10.59 -12.36
CA ALA A 28 -14.71 10.52 -13.01
C ALA A 28 -15.80 10.04 -12.03
N ARG A 29 -15.50 9.02 -11.23
CA ARG A 29 -16.46 8.44 -10.29
C ARG A 29 -16.88 9.43 -9.21
N HIS A 30 -15.99 10.32 -8.80
CA HIS A 30 -16.27 11.37 -7.83
C HIS A 30 -17.12 12.48 -8.44
N HIS A 31 -16.62 13.11 -9.51
CA HIS A 31 -17.22 14.30 -10.11
C HIS A 31 -18.55 14.03 -10.80
N TYR A 32 -18.73 12.84 -11.40
CA TYR A 32 -19.98 12.46 -12.06
C TYR A 32 -20.86 11.57 -11.18
N SER A 33 -20.63 11.52 -9.87
CA SER A 33 -21.39 10.68 -8.94
C SER A 33 -22.90 10.93 -8.98
N LEU A 34 -23.31 12.20 -9.13
CA LEU A 34 -24.72 12.61 -9.25
C LEU A 34 -25.36 12.23 -10.59
N ARG A 35 -24.56 11.92 -11.61
CA ARG A 35 -25.00 11.51 -12.95
C ARG A 35 -24.74 10.02 -13.18
N SER A 36 -24.80 9.20 -12.13
CA SER A 36 -24.52 7.75 -12.20
C SER A 36 -23.14 7.40 -12.78
N GLY A 37 -22.17 8.30 -12.68
CA GLY A 37 -20.83 8.16 -13.25
C GLY A 37 -20.75 8.39 -14.76
N ILE A 38 -21.77 8.98 -15.39
CA ILE A 38 -21.84 9.20 -16.84
C ILE A 38 -21.21 10.55 -17.21
N PHE A 39 -20.39 10.56 -18.27
CA PHE A 39 -19.68 11.74 -18.77
C PHE A 39 -19.36 11.64 -20.26
N SER A 40 -19.21 12.79 -20.91
CA SER A 40 -18.57 12.91 -22.23
C SER A 40 -17.06 13.15 -22.11
N LEU A 41 -16.29 12.83 -23.15
CA LEU A 41 -14.85 13.12 -23.16
C LEU A 41 -14.54 14.62 -23.08
N ASP A 42 -15.43 15.46 -23.62
CA ASP A 42 -15.26 16.91 -23.55
C ASP A 42 -15.45 17.45 -22.13
N GLU A 43 -16.52 17.04 -21.45
CA GLU A 43 -16.72 17.38 -20.04
C GLU A 43 -15.54 16.90 -19.19
N PHE A 44 -15.00 15.72 -19.47
CA PHE A 44 -13.87 15.19 -18.70
C PHE A 44 -12.56 15.93 -18.99
N CYS A 45 -12.30 16.32 -20.23
CA CYS A 45 -11.13 17.16 -20.55
C CYS A 45 -11.22 18.54 -19.89
N ASP A 46 -12.42 19.15 -19.89
CA ASP A 46 -12.65 20.43 -19.22
C ASP A 46 -12.46 20.31 -17.70
N LEU A 47 -12.92 19.22 -17.10
CA LEU A 47 -12.69 18.91 -15.68
C LEU A 47 -11.19 18.76 -15.38
N LEU A 48 -10.46 17.97 -16.17
CA LEU A 48 -9.02 17.76 -15.97
C LEU A 48 -8.23 19.08 -16.09
N HIS A 49 -8.62 19.95 -17.02
CA HIS A 49 -8.02 21.26 -17.18
C HIS A 49 -8.28 22.16 -15.96
N THR A 50 -9.55 22.26 -15.55
CA THR A 50 -10.01 23.23 -14.56
C THR A 50 -9.63 22.82 -13.13
N GLU A 51 -9.70 21.52 -12.81
CA GLU A 51 -9.55 21.03 -11.44
C GLU A 51 -8.22 20.33 -11.14
N TYR A 52 -7.53 19.82 -12.17
CA TYR A 52 -6.34 18.96 -12.03
C TYR A 52 -5.11 19.47 -12.79
N ASP A 53 -5.11 20.74 -13.18
CA ASP A 53 -3.96 21.45 -13.79
C ASP A 53 -3.43 20.85 -15.10
N TYR A 54 -4.30 20.21 -15.89
CA TYR A 54 -3.96 19.76 -17.24
C TYR A 54 -3.94 20.95 -18.20
N ALA A 55 -2.87 21.76 -18.14
CA ALA A 55 -2.74 23.00 -18.92
C ALA A 55 -2.91 22.81 -20.44
N SER A 56 -2.46 21.68 -20.99
CA SER A 56 -2.54 21.36 -22.42
C SER A 56 -3.95 21.07 -22.94
N LEU A 57 -4.96 21.02 -22.07
CA LEU A 57 -6.36 20.72 -22.43
C LEU A 57 -7.26 21.97 -22.56
N HIS A 58 -6.69 23.17 -22.49
CA HIS A 58 -7.41 24.43 -22.66
C HIS A 58 -8.10 24.56 -24.03
N ARG A 59 -9.11 25.44 -24.16
CA ARG A 59 -9.93 25.56 -25.39
C ARG A 59 -9.31 26.38 -26.54
N ARG A 60 -8.10 26.94 -26.39
CA ARG A 60 -7.44 27.79 -27.41
C ARG A 60 -6.89 26.98 -28.61
N PRO A 61 -6.76 27.59 -29.81
CA PRO A 61 -6.12 26.97 -30.98
C PRO A 61 -4.70 26.48 -30.68
N GLY A 62 -4.31 25.34 -31.26
CA GLY A 62 -3.00 24.71 -31.03
C GLY A 62 -2.91 23.76 -29.83
N ASN A 63 -4.03 23.42 -29.18
CA ASN A 63 -4.05 22.48 -28.06
C ASN A 63 -3.87 21.01 -28.51
N ASP A 64 -3.35 20.18 -27.61
CA ASP A 64 -3.18 18.74 -27.83
C ASP A 64 -4.45 17.92 -27.53
N ARG A 65 -5.61 18.59 -27.43
CA ARG A 65 -6.85 17.99 -26.90
C ARG A 65 -7.31 16.80 -27.74
N LYS A 66 -7.23 16.88 -29.07
CA LYS A 66 -7.57 15.75 -29.97
C LYS A 66 -6.67 14.53 -29.70
N LYS A 67 -5.36 14.74 -29.60
CA LYS A 67 -4.36 13.69 -29.32
C LYS A 67 -4.52 13.14 -27.89
N PHE A 68 -4.88 13.98 -26.93
CA PHE A 68 -5.18 13.54 -25.57
C PHE A 68 -6.45 12.69 -25.51
N LYS A 69 -7.54 13.12 -26.15
CA LYS A 69 -8.78 12.35 -26.24
C LYS A 69 -8.55 10.97 -26.86
N ALA A 70 -7.80 10.87 -27.95
CA ALA A 70 -7.49 9.59 -28.58
C ALA A 70 -6.77 8.62 -27.62
N ARG A 71 -5.78 9.13 -26.86
CA ARG A 71 -5.10 8.34 -25.82
C ARG A 71 -6.04 7.95 -24.68
N LEU A 72 -6.89 8.87 -24.25
CA LEU A 72 -7.84 8.63 -23.18
C LEU A 72 -8.88 7.57 -23.58
N VAL A 73 -9.36 7.59 -24.83
CA VAL A 73 -10.26 6.56 -25.38
C VAL A 73 -9.61 5.18 -25.34
N ALA A 74 -8.34 5.06 -25.75
CA ALA A 74 -7.62 3.80 -25.66
C ALA A 74 -7.58 3.27 -24.21
N ILE A 75 -7.23 4.13 -23.24
CA ILE A 75 -7.19 3.79 -21.82
C ILE A 75 -8.58 3.38 -21.28
N ILE A 76 -9.63 4.12 -21.66
CA ILE A 76 -11.00 3.88 -21.20
C ILE A 76 -11.55 2.57 -21.78
N ASN A 77 -11.34 2.32 -23.08
CA ASN A 77 -11.89 1.16 -23.77
C ASN A 77 -11.21 -0.15 -23.35
N GLU A 78 -9.92 -0.10 -23.01
CA GLU A 78 -9.20 -1.27 -22.49
C GLU A 78 -9.52 -1.55 -21.00
N SER A 79 -10.07 -0.58 -20.27
CA SER A 79 -10.30 -0.70 -18.83
C SER A 79 -11.71 -1.17 -18.48
N VAL A 80 -11.77 -2.24 -17.69
CA VAL A 80 -13.03 -2.75 -17.10
C VAL A 80 -13.73 -1.74 -16.17
N LEU A 81 -13.02 -0.69 -15.75
CA LEU A 81 -13.53 0.36 -14.88
C LEU A 81 -14.56 1.25 -15.58
N PHE A 82 -14.60 1.23 -16.91
CA PHE A 82 -15.50 2.05 -17.70
C PHE A 82 -16.37 1.20 -18.62
N SER A 83 -17.42 1.82 -19.15
CA SER A 83 -18.25 1.25 -20.20
C SER A 83 -18.70 2.36 -21.13
N GLU A 84 -18.64 2.10 -22.43
CA GLU A 84 -19.21 2.96 -23.46
C GLU A 84 -20.73 2.74 -23.54
N LEU A 85 -21.48 3.82 -23.68
CA LEU A 85 -22.93 3.83 -23.82
C LEU A 85 -23.30 3.97 -25.31
N LEU A 86 -24.54 3.59 -25.65
CA LEU A 86 -25.04 3.63 -27.03
C LEU A 86 -25.01 5.03 -27.66
N ASP A 87 -25.05 6.08 -26.84
CA ASP A 87 -25.01 7.48 -27.26
C ASP A 87 -23.57 8.04 -27.36
N GLY A 88 -22.54 7.19 -27.25
CA GLY A 88 -21.13 7.58 -27.34
C GLY A 88 -20.57 8.23 -26.06
N ARG A 89 -21.34 8.29 -24.97
CA ARG A 89 -20.84 8.70 -23.66
C ARG A 89 -20.19 7.54 -22.91
N TYR A 90 -19.43 7.86 -21.87
CA TYR A 90 -18.78 6.86 -21.02
C TYR A 90 -19.39 6.85 -19.63
N LYS A 91 -19.34 5.69 -18.98
CA LYS A 91 -19.78 5.48 -17.61
C LYS A 91 -18.65 4.89 -16.77
N ALA A 92 -18.32 5.54 -15.67
CA ALA A 92 -17.49 4.94 -14.61
C ALA A 92 -18.32 3.89 -13.85
N ASN A 93 -17.92 2.63 -13.94
CA ASN A 93 -18.64 1.51 -13.35
C ASN A 93 -18.72 1.62 -11.82
N SER A 94 -19.77 1.04 -11.22
CA SER A 94 -19.85 1.06 -9.75
C SER A 94 -18.83 0.12 -9.13
N GLU A 95 -18.15 0.55 -8.05
CA GLU A 95 -17.19 -0.31 -7.32
C GLU A 95 -17.84 -1.62 -6.88
N LYS A 96 -19.07 -1.58 -6.35
CA LYS A 96 -19.83 -2.77 -5.96
C LYS A 96 -20.03 -3.71 -7.15
N GLY A 97 -20.40 -3.18 -8.32
CA GLY A 97 -20.60 -3.97 -9.53
C GLY A 97 -19.29 -4.62 -10.02
N LEU A 98 -18.19 -3.86 -10.02
CA LEU A 98 -16.86 -4.36 -10.38
C LEU A 98 -16.42 -5.49 -9.45
N LEU A 99 -16.50 -5.28 -8.14
CA LEU A 99 -16.09 -6.28 -7.16
C LEU A 99 -16.99 -7.52 -7.18
N SER A 100 -18.30 -7.35 -7.38
CA SER A 100 -19.23 -8.48 -7.53
C SER A 100 -18.93 -9.32 -8.77
N ARG A 101 -18.57 -8.68 -9.89
CA ARG A 101 -18.28 -9.36 -11.15
C ARG A 101 -16.92 -10.09 -11.11
N TYR A 102 -15.89 -9.43 -10.59
CA TYR A 102 -14.51 -9.91 -10.72
C TYR A 102 -13.87 -10.49 -9.45
N ASN A 103 -14.45 -10.24 -8.27
CA ASN A 103 -13.77 -10.50 -7.00
C ASN A 103 -14.52 -11.48 -6.08
N LYS A 104 -15.27 -12.43 -6.68
CA LYS A 104 -16.07 -13.52 -6.07
C LYS A 104 -15.64 -13.83 -4.62
N GLY A 105 -16.28 -13.17 -3.64
CA GLY A 105 -16.12 -13.48 -2.21
C GLY A 105 -15.45 -12.43 -1.31
N ASN A 106 -14.84 -11.36 -1.83
CA ASN A 106 -14.26 -10.30 -0.97
C ASN A 106 -14.89 -8.92 -1.19
N ASN A 107 -16.10 -8.76 -0.66
CA ASN A 107 -16.88 -7.51 -0.70
C ASN A 107 -16.50 -6.52 0.42
N ARG A 108 -15.44 -6.78 1.20
CA ARG A 108 -15.02 -5.84 2.26
C ARG A 108 -14.38 -4.63 1.60
N SER A 109 -15.06 -3.49 1.65
CA SER A 109 -14.51 -2.22 1.17
C SER A 109 -13.35 -1.79 2.06
N ASN A 110 -12.13 -1.86 1.53
CA ASN A 110 -10.94 -1.26 2.13
C ASN A 110 -10.58 -0.06 1.27
N TRP A 111 -11.11 1.11 1.62
CA TRP A 111 -10.86 2.34 0.90
C TRP A 111 -10.03 3.29 1.75
N TYR A 112 -9.27 4.16 1.08
CA TYR A 112 -8.47 5.23 1.64
C TYR A 112 -8.88 6.54 0.96
N GLU A 113 -9.16 7.58 1.74
CA GLU A 113 -9.42 8.91 1.22
C GLU A 113 -8.14 9.53 0.67
N ILE A 114 -8.27 10.16 -0.51
CA ILE A 114 -7.24 11.03 -1.04
C ILE A 114 -7.37 12.40 -0.36
N PRO A 115 -6.39 12.83 0.46
CA PRO A 115 -6.50 14.08 1.20
C PRO A 115 -6.25 15.34 0.35
N ASP A 116 -5.58 15.19 -0.80
CA ASP A 116 -5.22 16.29 -1.68
C ASP A 116 -5.40 15.89 -3.16
N LYS A 117 -6.08 16.75 -3.93
CA LYS A 117 -6.30 16.56 -5.37
C LYS A 117 -5.01 16.52 -6.18
N ALA A 118 -3.92 17.13 -5.69
CA ALA A 118 -2.60 17.08 -6.34
C ALA A 118 -2.10 15.63 -6.55
N ILE A 119 -2.51 14.70 -5.67
CA ILE A 119 -2.21 13.27 -5.81
C ILE A 119 -2.79 12.70 -7.11
N LEU A 120 -3.97 13.16 -7.54
CA LEU A 120 -4.64 12.71 -8.76
C LEU A 120 -4.13 13.43 -10.02
N SER A 121 -3.59 14.65 -9.88
CA SER A 121 -3.00 15.40 -11.00
C SER A 121 -1.71 14.74 -11.51
N SER A 122 -0.99 13.99 -10.66
CA SER A 122 0.26 13.33 -11.03
C SER A 122 0.15 11.81 -11.04
N LYS A 123 0.41 11.17 -12.19
CA LYS A 123 0.54 9.70 -12.32
C LYS A 123 1.50 9.12 -11.27
N LYS A 124 2.61 9.81 -11.01
CA LYS A 124 3.63 9.37 -10.05
C LYS A 124 3.11 9.41 -8.61
N GLN A 125 2.48 10.52 -8.20
CA GLN A 125 1.96 10.66 -6.83
C GLN A 125 0.78 9.73 -6.59
N PHE A 126 -0.11 9.56 -7.58
CA PHE A 126 -1.19 8.59 -7.50
C PHE A 126 -0.68 7.15 -7.34
N PHE A 127 0.35 6.78 -8.11
CA PHE A 127 1.00 5.48 -7.94
C PHE A 127 1.61 5.33 -6.54
N ASP A 128 2.30 6.36 -6.05
CA ASP A 128 2.87 6.34 -4.69
C ASP A 128 1.76 6.09 -3.65
N PHE A 129 0.64 6.79 -3.76
CA PHE A 129 -0.52 6.63 -2.90
C PHE A 129 -1.13 5.21 -2.99
N CYS A 130 -1.24 4.64 -4.18
CA CYS A 130 -1.72 3.28 -4.40
C CYS A 130 -0.81 2.23 -3.73
N VAL A 131 0.52 2.40 -3.80
CA VAL A 131 1.49 1.53 -3.09
C VAL A 131 1.25 1.62 -1.58
N GLY A 132 1.08 2.82 -1.04
CA GLY A 132 0.74 3.02 0.37
C GLY A 132 -0.54 2.31 0.77
N SER A 133 -1.60 2.44 -0.04
CA SER A 133 -2.91 1.79 0.16
C SER A 133 -2.82 0.25 0.11
N LEU A 134 -1.96 -0.30 -0.75
CA LEU A 134 -1.73 -1.74 -0.85
C LEU A 134 -1.01 -2.30 0.38
N LEU A 135 -0.08 -1.53 0.93
CA LEU A 135 0.74 -1.90 2.08
C LEU A 135 0.03 -1.67 3.41
N ALA A 136 -0.81 -0.64 3.48
CA ALA A 136 -1.64 -0.35 4.63
C ALA A 136 -2.65 -1.47 4.90
N GLY A 137 -2.78 -1.86 6.17
CA GLY A 137 -3.67 -2.93 6.60
C GLY A 137 -3.30 -4.33 6.07
N GLY A 138 -2.03 -4.55 5.69
CA GLY A 138 -1.49 -5.86 5.31
C GLY A 138 -0.63 -6.49 6.41
N ARG A 139 -0.55 -7.82 6.41
CA ARG A 139 0.56 -8.56 7.06
C ARG A 139 1.89 -8.08 6.44
N PHE A 140 2.98 -8.24 7.18
CA PHE A 140 4.37 -8.09 6.73
C PHE A 140 4.55 -8.37 5.21
N GLN A 141 4.85 -7.34 4.41
CA GLN A 141 5.12 -7.51 2.98
C GLN A 141 6.51 -6.98 2.62
N ALA A 142 7.33 -7.85 2.02
CA ALA A 142 8.62 -7.49 1.48
C ALA A 142 8.46 -6.63 0.23
N ASN A 143 9.28 -5.58 0.09
CA ASN A 143 9.25 -4.69 -1.08
C ASN A 143 9.39 -5.46 -2.41
N LYS A 144 10.13 -6.57 -2.43
CA LYS A 144 10.28 -7.45 -3.61
C LYS A 144 8.93 -8.01 -4.09
N LYS A 145 8.08 -8.50 -3.17
CA LYS A 145 6.75 -9.03 -3.50
C LYS A 145 5.83 -7.92 -4.03
N THR A 146 5.86 -6.75 -3.39
CA THR A 146 5.07 -5.60 -3.83
C THR A 146 5.53 -5.09 -5.20
N ALA A 147 6.84 -5.08 -5.45
CA ALA A 147 7.44 -4.69 -6.72
C ALA A 147 7.00 -5.61 -7.86
N GLN A 148 7.08 -6.93 -7.64
CA GLN A 148 6.58 -7.94 -8.58
C GLN A 148 5.09 -7.77 -8.86
N PHE A 149 4.27 -7.59 -7.83
CA PHE A 149 2.83 -7.35 -7.97
C PHE A 149 2.52 -6.07 -8.77
N CYS A 150 3.29 -5.01 -8.52
CA CYS A 150 3.15 -3.74 -9.21
C CYS A 150 3.89 -3.68 -10.55
N GLY A 151 4.58 -4.73 -10.98
CA GLY A 151 5.34 -4.75 -12.23
C GLY A 151 6.39 -3.65 -12.33
N VAL A 152 7.01 -3.27 -11.20
CA VAL A 152 8.02 -2.22 -11.13
C VAL A 152 9.26 -2.69 -10.39
N THR A 153 10.32 -1.90 -10.42
CA THR A 153 11.54 -2.21 -9.66
C THR A 153 11.33 -2.04 -8.15
N VAL A 154 12.13 -2.77 -7.36
CA VAL A 154 12.14 -2.63 -5.88
C VAL A 154 12.44 -1.19 -5.47
N ARG A 155 13.36 -0.53 -6.19
CA ARG A 155 13.72 0.87 -5.97
C ARG A 155 12.51 1.81 -6.15
N ARG A 156 11.62 1.54 -7.11
CA ARG A 156 10.39 2.33 -7.30
C ARG A 156 9.45 2.23 -6.10
N ILE A 157 9.32 1.04 -5.49
CA ILE A 157 8.52 0.81 -4.27
C ILE A 157 9.17 1.50 -3.06
N GLN A 158 10.50 1.44 -2.93
CA GLN A 158 11.22 2.15 -1.86
C GLN A 158 11.01 3.67 -1.95
N TYR A 159 11.05 4.25 -3.15
CA TYR A 159 10.75 5.67 -3.32
C TYR A 159 9.29 6.02 -2.99
N ALA A 160 8.32 5.19 -3.41
CA ALA A 160 6.91 5.39 -3.08
C ALA A 160 6.67 5.37 -1.57
N THR A 161 7.24 4.37 -0.88
CA THR A 161 7.10 4.21 0.57
C THR A 161 7.80 5.32 1.34
N SER A 162 8.99 5.76 0.90
CA SER A 162 9.71 6.90 1.48
C SER A 162 8.92 8.20 1.33
N ARG A 163 8.37 8.49 0.14
CA ARG A 163 7.55 9.69 -0.07
C ARG A 163 6.27 9.68 0.75
N ASN A 164 5.55 8.56 0.78
CA ASN A 164 4.34 8.46 1.58
C ASN A 164 4.62 8.69 3.07
N ASN A 165 5.78 8.23 3.55
CA ASN A 165 6.23 8.48 4.92
C ASN A 165 6.57 9.96 5.14
N LYS A 166 7.33 10.59 4.22
CA LYS A 166 7.68 12.01 4.28
C LYS A 166 6.43 12.91 4.27
N ASN A 167 5.44 12.54 3.47
CA ASN A 167 4.17 13.28 3.34
C ASN A 167 3.15 12.90 4.43
N SER A 168 3.54 12.07 5.40
CA SER A 168 2.68 11.61 6.49
C SER A 168 1.36 10.94 6.05
N LEU A 169 1.31 10.36 4.85
CA LEU A 169 0.13 9.69 4.30
C LEU A 169 0.07 8.23 4.76
N PHE A 170 1.17 7.52 4.57
CA PHE A 170 1.35 6.14 5.01
C PHE A 170 2.71 6.04 5.71
N ILE A 171 2.68 5.89 7.02
CA ILE A 171 3.87 5.87 7.87
C ILE A 171 4.47 4.47 7.84
N LYS A 172 5.73 4.40 7.42
CA LYS A 172 6.54 3.19 7.46
C LYS A 172 7.05 3.01 8.88
N ARG A 173 6.73 1.88 9.49
CA ARG A 173 7.27 1.45 10.77
C ARG A 173 8.24 0.30 10.52
N TYR A 174 9.48 0.50 10.97
CA TYR A 174 10.46 -0.55 11.00
C TYR A 174 10.07 -1.51 12.12
N ASN A 175 10.09 -2.81 11.83
CA ASN A 175 9.88 -3.81 12.87
C ASN A 175 11.19 -4.54 13.06
N PHE A 176 11.53 -4.79 14.32
CA PHE A 176 12.69 -5.56 14.69
C PHE A 176 12.24 -6.83 15.38
N LEU A 177 12.87 -7.94 15.02
CA LEU A 177 12.80 -9.18 15.78
C LEU A 177 13.93 -9.15 16.77
N GLU A 178 13.61 -9.33 18.04
CA GLU A 178 14.60 -9.34 19.11
C GLU A 178 14.58 -10.72 19.72
N ASP A 179 15.60 -11.55 19.47
CA ASP A 179 15.51 -12.98 19.79
C ASP A 179 16.71 -13.51 20.59
N PHE A 180 17.81 -12.75 20.64
CA PHE A 180 19.01 -13.11 21.41
C PHE A 180 19.38 -11.98 22.36
N THR A 181 19.58 -12.30 23.64
CA THR A 181 20.05 -11.38 24.68
C THR A 181 21.31 -11.89 25.34
N GLY A 182 22.22 -10.99 25.72
CA GLY A 182 23.49 -11.36 26.33
C GLY A 182 24.37 -10.17 26.65
N THR A 183 25.67 -10.42 26.85
CA THR A 183 26.66 -9.35 26.92
C THR A 183 26.83 -8.70 25.54
N TYR A 184 27.44 -7.51 25.48
CA TYR A 184 27.69 -6.84 24.20
C TYR A 184 28.54 -7.71 23.27
N GLU A 185 29.56 -8.37 23.83
CA GLU A 185 30.49 -9.23 23.08
C GLU A 185 29.79 -10.47 22.52
N ASP A 186 28.93 -11.12 23.31
CA ASP A 186 28.20 -12.31 22.86
C ASP A 186 27.23 -11.95 21.73
N VAL A 187 26.55 -10.81 21.86
CA VAL A 187 25.65 -10.31 20.82
C VAL A 187 26.43 -9.96 19.55
N GLU A 188 27.57 -9.27 19.64
CA GLU A 188 28.42 -8.97 18.47
C GLU A 188 28.98 -10.22 17.81
N LYS A 189 29.43 -11.21 18.59
CA LYS A 189 29.86 -12.52 18.06
C LYS A 189 28.73 -13.19 17.29
N PHE A 190 27.52 -13.20 17.84
CA PHE A 190 26.36 -13.79 17.17
C PHE A 190 25.97 -13.01 15.90
N ARG A 191 26.05 -11.67 15.91
CA ARG A 191 25.88 -10.83 14.71
C ARG A 191 26.92 -11.16 13.63
N ALA A 192 28.18 -11.35 14.03
CA ALA A 192 29.25 -11.73 13.11
C ALA A 192 29.02 -13.13 12.50
N ILE A 193 28.53 -14.10 13.30
CA ILE A 193 28.15 -15.43 12.80
C ILE A 193 27.00 -15.30 11.78
N LEU A 194 25.95 -14.54 12.10
CA LEU A 194 24.83 -14.32 11.18
C LEU A 194 25.27 -13.67 9.87
N PHE A 195 26.20 -12.72 9.93
CA PHE A 195 26.72 -12.07 8.74
C PHE A 195 27.64 -12.99 7.92
N ASN A 196 28.62 -13.63 8.58
CA ASN A 196 29.65 -14.43 7.90
C ASN A 196 29.14 -15.78 7.41
N ALA A 197 28.31 -16.48 8.20
CA ALA A 197 27.79 -17.80 7.87
C ALA A 197 26.47 -17.75 7.09
N HIS A 198 25.65 -16.72 7.32
CA HIS A 198 24.29 -16.65 6.76
C HIS A 198 24.03 -15.42 5.89
N GLY A 199 24.98 -14.47 5.77
CA GLY A 199 24.78 -13.24 5.00
C GLY A 199 23.72 -12.30 5.58
N ILE A 200 23.26 -12.54 6.82
CA ILE A 200 22.18 -11.79 7.44
C ILE A 200 22.74 -10.54 8.10
N THR A 201 22.39 -9.38 7.55
CA THR A 201 22.74 -8.08 8.14
C THR A 201 21.75 -7.70 9.25
N SER A 202 22.27 -7.57 10.47
CA SER A 202 21.52 -7.17 11.65
C SER A 202 21.85 -5.71 12.03
N PRO A 203 20.86 -4.91 12.47
CA PRO A 203 21.11 -3.61 13.10
C PRO A 203 22.03 -3.72 14.32
N LEU A 204 22.61 -2.60 14.73
CA LEU A 204 23.43 -2.54 15.95
C LEU A 204 22.63 -3.03 17.18
N PRO A 205 23.30 -3.69 18.14
CA PRO A 205 22.69 -4.10 19.39
C PRO A 205 22.01 -2.93 20.09
N ARG A 206 20.90 -3.20 20.77
CA ARG A 206 20.23 -2.21 21.63
C ARG A 206 20.37 -2.65 23.07
N LYS A 207 20.73 -1.72 23.95
CA LYS A 207 20.69 -1.97 25.39
C LYS A 207 19.24 -2.03 25.86
N HIS A 208 18.86 -3.12 26.52
CA HIS A 208 17.57 -3.28 27.16
C HIS A 208 17.77 -3.70 28.62
N LYS A 209 17.42 -2.80 29.55
CA LYS A 209 17.70 -2.96 30.98
C LYS A 209 19.20 -3.20 31.21
N ARG A 210 19.60 -4.39 31.70
CA ARG A 210 20.97 -4.76 32.05
C ARG A 210 21.67 -5.58 30.96
N GLU A 211 21.00 -5.91 29.87
CA GLU A 211 21.51 -6.79 28.81
C GLU A 211 21.50 -6.09 27.45
N TRP A 212 22.29 -6.64 26.53
CA TRP A 212 22.29 -6.25 25.12
C TRP A 212 21.41 -7.20 24.33
N VAL A 213 20.62 -6.65 23.43
CA VAL A 213 19.66 -7.41 22.62
C VAL A 213 20.06 -7.32 21.15
N MET A 214 20.16 -8.47 20.50
CA MET A 214 20.31 -8.56 19.06
C MET A 214 18.98 -8.24 18.38
N ARG A 215 19.03 -7.42 17.32
CA ARG A 215 17.88 -7.12 16.47
C ARG A 215 18.06 -7.76 15.09
N LEU A 216 17.00 -8.31 14.52
CA LEU A 216 16.91 -8.63 13.10
C LEU A 216 15.87 -7.74 12.45
N ASN A 217 16.09 -7.38 11.19
CA ASN A 217 15.11 -6.64 10.41
C ASN A 217 13.91 -7.54 10.10
N ALA A 218 12.73 -7.21 10.62
CA ALA A 218 11.47 -7.78 10.14
C ALA A 218 10.92 -6.93 8.98
N PRO A 219 10.00 -7.49 8.15
CA PRO A 219 9.35 -6.69 7.14
C PRO A 219 8.64 -5.47 7.76
N ASN A 220 8.56 -4.37 7.03
CA ASN A 220 7.98 -3.15 7.56
C ASN A 220 6.46 -3.27 7.69
N THR A 221 5.90 -2.57 8.67
CA THR A 221 4.46 -2.37 8.80
C THR A 221 4.13 -0.96 8.35
N TYR A 222 2.96 -0.78 7.76
CA TYR A 222 2.53 0.52 7.23
C TYR A 222 1.25 0.92 7.93
N ARG A 223 1.28 2.08 8.59
CA ARG A 223 0.10 2.70 9.19
C ARG A 223 -0.45 3.73 8.22
N ALA A 224 -1.74 3.62 7.88
CA ALA A 224 -2.42 4.70 7.18
C ALA A 224 -2.73 5.83 8.17
N ASN A 225 -2.41 7.06 7.78
CA ASN A 225 -2.83 8.27 8.49
C ASN A 225 -3.95 9.01 7.74
N THR A 226 -4.34 8.49 6.57
CA THR A 226 -5.51 8.92 5.81
C THR A 226 -6.77 8.24 6.34
N LEU A 227 -7.92 8.90 6.22
CA LEU A 227 -9.22 8.27 6.53
C LEU A 227 -9.39 6.99 5.71
N CYS A 228 -9.75 5.90 6.39
CA CYS A 228 -9.93 4.60 5.77
C CYS A 228 -11.21 3.92 6.22
N GLY A 229 -11.89 3.28 5.29
CA GLY A 229 -13.03 2.43 5.58
C GLY A 229 -12.57 1.04 5.97
N VAL A 230 -12.86 0.64 7.20
CA VAL A 230 -12.84 -0.77 7.64
C VAL A 230 -14.29 -1.13 7.96
N LYS A 231 -14.71 -2.35 7.64
CA LYS A 231 -16.09 -2.87 7.79
C LYS A 231 -16.87 -2.26 8.99
N GLY A 232 -17.94 -1.51 8.70
CA GLY A 232 -18.84 -0.86 9.66
C GLY A 232 -18.54 0.64 9.84
N ASP A 233 -19.56 1.50 9.80
CA ASP A 233 -19.49 2.98 9.87
C ASP A 233 -18.97 3.55 11.22
N ARG A 234 -18.06 2.86 11.90
CA ARG A 234 -17.43 3.35 13.14
C ARG A 234 -15.94 3.04 13.11
N ALA A 235 -15.13 4.10 13.25
CA ALA A 235 -13.72 3.98 13.64
C ALA A 235 -13.66 3.38 15.04
N GLN A 236 -13.61 2.04 15.14
CA GLN A 236 -13.31 1.35 16.38
C GLN A 236 -11.87 0.85 16.33
N PRO A 237 -11.13 0.85 17.45
CA PRO A 237 -9.88 0.11 17.53
C PRO A 237 -10.16 -1.34 17.17
N LEU A 238 -9.38 -1.88 16.24
CA LEU A 238 -9.45 -3.27 15.78
C LEU A 238 -9.42 -4.21 17.00
N LYS A 239 -10.59 -4.69 17.47
CA LYS A 239 -10.65 -5.91 18.27
C LYS A 239 -10.20 -7.03 17.34
N ALA A 240 -8.97 -7.49 17.56
CA ALA A 240 -8.40 -8.61 16.84
C ALA A 240 -9.30 -9.83 17.04
N ASN A 241 -9.99 -10.26 15.98
CA ASN A 241 -10.59 -11.58 15.96
C ASN A 241 -9.45 -12.60 15.98
N VAL A 242 -9.37 -13.34 17.07
CA VAL A 242 -8.42 -14.43 17.29
C VAL A 242 -8.93 -15.70 16.59
N LYS A 243 -7.97 -16.50 16.10
CA LYS A 243 -8.00 -17.92 15.65
C LYS A 243 -8.49 -18.19 14.21
N LYS A 244 -7.84 -18.99 13.34
CA LYS A 244 -6.69 -19.93 13.30
C LYS A 244 -6.02 -19.71 11.90
N GLU A 245 -4.74 -19.90 11.57
CA GLU A 245 -3.63 -20.72 12.04
C GLU A 245 -2.37 -19.85 12.23
N GLY A 246 -1.36 -20.45 12.85
CA GLY A 246 -0.28 -19.81 13.57
C GLY A 246 0.48 -18.65 12.89
N CYS A 247 0.46 -17.49 13.54
CA CYS A 247 1.34 -16.38 13.19
C CYS A 247 2.78 -16.68 13.64
N TRP A 248 3.74 -16.62 12.72
CA TRP A 248 5.17 -16.88 12.97
C TRP A 248 5.82 -15.91 13.96
N PHE A 249 5.17 -14.78 14.24
CA PHE A 249 5.66 -13.75 15.15
C PHE A 249 4.60 -13.36 16.17
N ILE A 250 4.99 -13.20 17.43
CA ILE A 250 4.14 -12.71 18.52
C ILE A 250 4.66 -11.33 18.94
N PRO A 251 3.79 -10.33 19.18
CA PRO A 251 4.24 -9.05 19.73
C PRO A 251 4.80 -9.25 21.15
N ALA A 252 5.84 -8.50 21.50
CA ALA A 252 6.33 -8.42 22.88
C ALA A 252 5.21 -8.00 23.82
N VAL A 253 4.99 -8.75 24.89
CA VAL A 253 4.04 -8.36 25.94
C VAL A 253 4.73 -7.32 26.82
N GLU A 254 4.47 -6.05 26.55
CA GLU A 254 4.90 -4.95 27.41
C GLU A 254 3.92 -4.82 28.59
N TYR A 255 4.39 -5.12 29.80
CA TYR A 255 3.58 -5.11 31.02
C TYR A 255 3.25 -3.69 31.55
N ASN A 256 3.79 -2.64 30.93
CA ASN A 256 3.53 -1.27 31.36
C ASN A 256 2.39 -0.67 30.53
N LYS A 257 1.21 -0.62 31.15
CA LYS A 257 0.04 0.11 30.66
C LYS A 257 0.31 1.61 30.62
N GLN A 258 0.79 2.11 29.50
CA GLN A 258 0.42 3.45 29.06
C GLN A 258 0.01 3.35 27.59
N LEU A 259 -1.25 3.67 27.31
CA LEU A 259 -1.70 3.98 25.96
C LEU A 259 -1.04 5.31 25.58
N SER A 260 0.23 5.28 25.16
CA SER A 260 0.83 6.42 24.50
C SER A 260 0.19 6.54 23.12
N LEU A 261 -0.82 7.40 23.03
CA LEU A 261 -1.49 7.77 21.77
C LEU A 261 -0.52 8.40 20.76
N PHE A 262 0.72 8.71 21.16
CA PHE A 262 1.67 9.56 20.43
C PHE A 262 3.15 9.12 20.50
N GLU A 263 3.46 7.83 20.61
CA GLU A 263 4.87 7.42 20.52
C GLU A 263 5.20 6.68 19.23
N THR A 264 6.26 7.18 18.57
CA THR A 264 7.03 6.58 17.47
C THR A 264 7.84 5.36 17.94
N GLU A 265 7.30 4.56 18.84
CA GLU A 265 8.02 3.40 19.37
C GLU A 265 7.93 2.21 18.42
N ASP A 266 9.11 1.65 18.13
CA ASP A 266 9.28 0.40 17.40
C ASP A 266 8.58 -0.73 18.14
N LYS A 267 7.57 -1.35 17.52
CA LYS A 267 6.92 -2.52 18.12
C LYS A 267 7.89 -3.70 18.09
N ARG A 268 8.19 -4.26 19.27
CA ARG A 268 9.02 -5.46 19.44
C ARG A 268 8.22 -6.71 19.06
N TRP A 269 8.80 -7.59 18.26
CA TRP A 269 8.21 -8.87 17.87
C TRP A 269 9.19 -10.00 18.16
N PHE A 270 8.68 -11.14 18.60
CA PHE A 270 9.43 -12.35 18.86
C PHE A 270 8.99 -13.45 17.90
N PHE A 271 9.85 -14.44 17.64
CA PHE A 271 9.41 -15.65 16.98
C PHE A 271 8.33 -16.34 17.82
N ASN A 272 7.34 -16.90 17.14
CA ASN A 272 6.44 -17.82 17.77
C ASN A 272 7.12 -19.19 17.77
N ASP A 273 7.92 -19.46 18.80
CA ASP A 273 8.73 -20.68 18.86
C ASP A 273 7.91 -21.97 18.82
N ARG A 274 6.60 -21.88 19.07
CA ARG A 274 5.67 -23.01 18.93
C ARG A 274 5.36 -23.36 17.47
N LEU A 275 5.72 -22.51 16.51
CA LEU A 275 5.34 -22.64 15.10
C LEU A 275 6.53 -22.47 14.15
N TYR A 276 7.40 -21.49 14.42
CA TYR A 276 8.47 -21.11 13.53
C TYR A 276 9.58 -20.45 14.35
N THR A 277 10.68 -21.19 14.55
CA THR A 277 11.84 -20.77 15.36
C THR A 277 12.84 -19.99 14.51
N LEU A 278 13.71 -19.22 15.17
CA LEU A 278 14.81 -18.52 14.51
C LEU A 278 15.71 -19.47 13.72
N ASP A 279 16.07 -20.63 14.28
CA ASP A 279 16.92 -21.62 13.60
C ASP A 279 16.29 -22.09 12.28
N ARG A 280 14.97 -22.32 12.27
CA ARG A 280 14.24 -22.72 11.08
C ARG A 280 14.17 -21.61 10.03
N TYR A 281 13.97 -20.36 10.48
CA TYR A 281 14.06 -19.19 9.60
C TYR A 281 15.43 -19.07 8.95
N VAL A 282 16.51 -19.26 9.72
CA VAL A 282 17.89 -19.21 9.23
C VAL A 282 18.13 -20.32 8.20
N GLN A 283 17.69 -21.55 8.45
CA GLN A 283 17.82 -22.68 7.51
C GLN A 283 16.99 -22.52 6.23
N ASP A 284 15.76 -22.01 6.32
CA ASP A 284 14.90 -21.83 5.15
C ASP A 284 15.41 -20.71 4.23
N ASN A 285 16.06 -19.69 4.80
CA ASN A 285 16.54 -18.53 4.05
C ASN A 285 18.00 -18.64 3.62
N SER A 286 18.79 -19.54 4.22
CA SER A 286 20.16 -19.83 3.78
C SER A 286 20.21 -20.56 2.43
N LYS A 287 19.17 -21.32 2.06
CA LYS A 287 19.06 -22.00 0.74
C LYS A 287 18.87 -21.06 -0.45
N TYR A 288 18.49 -19.80 -0.27
CA TYR A 288 18.34 -18.84 -1.38
C TYR A 288 19.69 -18.23 -1.85
N LEU A 289 20.81 -18.82 -1.43
CA LEU A 289 22.16 -18.34 -1.66
C LEU A 289 23.09 -19.40 -2.28
N SER A 290 22.58 -20.59 -2.63
CA SER A 290 23.25 -21.50 -3.57
C SER A 290 22.88 -21.16 -5.01
#